data_AF-A0A8T3VUR9-F1
#
_entry.id   AF-A0A8T3VUR9-F1
#
_cell.length_a   1.000
_cell.length_b   1.000
_cell.length_c   1.000
_cell.angle_alpha   90.00
_cell.angle_beta   90.00
_cell.angle_gamma   90.00
#
_symmetry.space_group_name_H-M   'P 1'
#
loop_
_entity.id
_entity.type
_entity.pdbx_description
1 polymer ?
#
loop_
_entity_poly.entity_id
_entity_poly.type
_entity_poly.pdbx_seq_one_letter_code
_entity_poly.pdbx_strand_id
1 'polypeptide(L)'
;MATAINIKECIRDEDSYFNIKRFKLLGFSVDKPLKIWDLKGSNFISKNIFQSYVQKSQDIICEASKVLKKPDVIFDIVNSEDNSQINKHFQTSEWKPNLIIPQTFQFNPYESFENLKILESYLNYYYEHSDVLFVPNIRTNRTKKIQNPENTEKQKTVTEKIIDYESYVKFVDEIVQILNYRNNKPIFVPLSLRFSIQDIGNLAENYLKKEYFNIWVDFEAQNLSKAQRGKLKAFLMKIEASGRFDDVIIYTSNMRRSISENSKNPKSQSSDPISSVLGSNIIGGNRNPPVYIPPDKTPANGERIPADQLPDYKASIFDRDSYYYINSSISHESTEIKELLKYKHHNTLINSIRINDEFRVQTDKFLENYDLKGYISEKTMLKDDPTITSQIFEQKSKFKETSLLDFL
;
A
#
# COMPACT_ATOMS: atom_id res chain seq x y z
N MET A 1 -0.34 7.18 -24.65
CA MET A 1 -1.22 6.73 -23.55
C MET A 1 -0.46 5.72 -22.72
N ALA A 2 -0.55 5.80 -21.39
CA ALA A 2 0.04 4.81 -20.50
C ALA A 2 -0.62 3.44 -20.74
N THR A 3 0.15 2.35 -20.67
CA THR A 3 -0.40 1.00 -20.83
C THR A 3 -1.35 0.68 -19.67
N ALA A 4 -2.65 0.77 -19.93
CA ALA A 4 -3.70 0.41 -18.99
C ALA A 4 -3.92 -1.11 -18.96
N ILE A 5 -4.26 -1.64 -17.79
CA ILE A 5 -4.64 -3.05 -17.69
C ILE A 5 -6.04 -3.21 -18.27
N ASN A 6 -6.20 -4.17 -19.19
CA ASN A 6 -7.50 -4.47 -19.77
C ASN A 6 -8.35 -5.27 -18.78
N ILE A 7 -9.50 -4.70 -18.40
CA ILE A 7 -10.50 -5.30 -17.52
C ILE A 7 -11.61 -5.87 -18.39
N LYS A 8 -11.86 -7.17 -18.27
CA LYS A 8 -12.88 -7.88 -19.05
C LYS A 8 -14.27 -7.76 -18.47
N GLU A 9 -14.34 -7.68 -17.15
CA GLU A 9 -15.59 -7.70 -16.39
C GLU A 9 -15.36 -7.00 -15.05
N CYS A 10 -16.38 -6.28 -14.61
CA CYS A 10 -16.45 -5.67 -13.29
C CYS A 10 -17.82 -5.98 -12.67
N ILE A 11 -17.82 -6.51 -11.45
CA ILE A 11 -19.02 -6.74 -10.64
C ILE A 11 -18.86 -5.89 -9.39
N ARG A 12 -19.80 -4.98 -9.13
CA ARG A 12 -19.72 -3.99 -8.04
C ARG A 12 -20.72 -4.33 -6.94
N ASP A 13 -20.29 -4.13 -5.70
CA ASP A 13 -21.19 -4.10 -4.56
C ASP A 13 -21.97 -2.78 -4.54
N GLU A 14 -23.26 -2.82 -4.18
CA GLU A 14 -24.10 -1.61 -4.15
C GLU A 14 -23.91 -0.77 -2.88
N ASP A 15 -23.47 -1.42 -1.80
CA ASP A 15 -23.38 -0.85 -0.46
C ASP A 15 -21.95 -0.43 -0.09
N SER A 16 -20.95 -0.74 -0.92
CA SER A 16 -19.54 -0.42 -0.67
C SER A 16 -18.75 -0.19 -1.95
N TYR A 17 -17.44 0.07 -1.83
CA TYR A 17 -16.54 0.10 -2.98
C TYR A 17 -15.96 -1.27 -3.33
N PHE A 18 -16.39 -2.34 -2.64
CA PHE A 18 -15.99 -3.69 -3.00
C PHE A 18 -16.38 -3.98 -4.44
N ASN A 19 -15.44 -4.55 -5.19
CA ASN A 19 -15.67 -4.91 -6.57
C ASN A 19 -14.77 -6.08 -6.97
N ILE A 20 -15.30 -6.92 -7.85
CA ILE A 20 -14.56 -7.98 -8.51
C ILE A 20 -14.25 -7.50 -9.92
N LYS A 21 -12.97 -7.43 -10.26
CA LYS A 21 -12.51 -7.11 -11.62
C LYS A 21 -11.73 -8.28 -12.18
N ARG A 22 -12.11 -8.72 -13.39
CA ARG A 22 -11.42 -9.81 -14.09
C ARG A 22 -10.41 -9.24 -15.08
N PHE A 23 -9.13 -9.40 -14.79
CA PHE A 23 -8.04 -8.90 -15.62
C PHE A 23 -6.84 -9.86 -15.62
N LYS A 24 -5.86 -9.57 -16.48
CA LYS A 24 -4.57 -10.27 -16.47
C LYS A 24 -3.47 -9.36 -15.97
N LEU A 25 -2.63 -9.87 -15.09
CA LEU A 25 -1.43 -9.19 -14.60
C LEU A 25 -0.27 -10.18 -14.55
N LEU A 26 0.82 -9.90 -15.26
CA LEU A 26 2.01 -10.77 -15.31
C LEU A 26 1.70 -12.22 -15.71
N GLY A 27 0.71 -12.41 -16.60
CA GLY A 27 0.24 -13.73 -17.05
C GLY A 27 -0.80 -14.38 -16.14
N PHE A 28 -0.96 -13.91 -14.90
CA PHE A 28 -1.96 -14.41 -13.96
C PHE A 28 -3.35 -13.85 -14.26
N SER A 29 -4.38 -14.68 -14.09
CA SER A 29 -5.77 -14.23 -14.14
C SER A 29 -6.18 -13.80 -12.75
N VAL A 30 -6.51 -12.52 -12.59
CA VAL A 30 -7.00 -11.97 -11.33
C VAL A 30 -8.51 -11.85 -11.43
N ASP A 31 -9.22 -12.49 -10.49
CA ASP A 31 -10.68 -12.58 -10.43
C ASP A 31 -11.24 -12.27 -9.04
N LYS A 32 -10.39 -11.76 -8.15
CA LYS A 32 -10.68 -11.38 -6.77
C LYS A 32 -9.62 -10.40 -6.29
N PRO A 33 -9.85 -9.66 -5.18
CA PRO A 33 -8.78 -8.91 -4.54
C PRO A 33 -7.57 -9.81 -4.23
N LEU A 34 -6.37 -9.33 -4.54
CA LEU A 34 -5.13 -10.09 -4.43
C LEU A 34 -4.19 -9.46 -3.41
N LYS A 35 -3.76 -10.23 -2.39
CA LYS A 35 -2.65 -9.86 -1.51
C LYS A 35 -1.32 -10.28 -2.13
N ILE A 36 -0.45 -9.30 -2.31
CA ILE A 36 0.91 -9.44 -2.82
C ILE A 36 1.87 -9.75 -1.67
N TRP A 37 2.91 -10.52 -1.95
CA TRP A 37 3.92 -10.84 -0.96
C TRP A 37 4.97 -9.74 -0.82
N ASP A 38 5.06 -9.13 0.36
CA ASP A 38 6.14 -8.19 0.71
C ASP A 38 7.47 -8.90 0.98
N LEU A 39 8.46 -8.61 0.14
CA LEU A 39 9.84 -9.08 0.25
C LEU A 39 10.73 -8.21 1.13
N LYS A 40 10.19 -7.22 1.85
CA LYS A 40 11.00 -6.29 2.64
C LYS A 40 11.76 -6.98 3.79
N GLY A 41 13.07 -7.13 3.58
CA GLY A 41 14.00 -7.83 4.47
C GLY A 41 14.30 -9.27 4.02
N SER A 42 13.76 -9.70 2.88
CA SER A 42 13.87 -11.08 2.33
C SER A 42 15.29 -11.59 2.12
N ASN A 43 16.33 -10.79 2.36
CA ASN A 43 17.71 -11.26 2.45
C ASN A 43 17.90 -12.40 3.46
N PHE A 44 16.93 -12.64 4.35
CA PHE A 44 16.92 -13.74 5.32
C PHE A 44 16.08 -14.97 4.90
N ILE A 45 15.43 -14.95 3.73
CA ILE A 45 14.66 -16.09 3.23
C ILE A 45 15.57 -16.95 2.34
N SER A 46 15.75 -18.21 2.71
CA SER A 46 16.41 -19.16 1.82
C SER A 46 15.53 -19.46 0.61
N LYS A 47 16.14 -19.66 -0.56
CA LYS A 47 15.45 -20.09 -1.78
C LYS A 47 14.53 -21.29 -1.53
N ASN A 48 14.95 -22.21 -0.66
CA ASN A 48 14.18 -23.41 -0.29
C ASN A 48 12.89 -23.07 0.45
N ILE A 49 12.93 -22.14 1.41
CA ILE A 49 11.72 -21.65 2.09
C ILE A 49 10.80 -21.03 1.05
N PHE A 50 11.30 -20.08 0.26
CA PHE A 50 10.52 -19.42 -0.81
C PHE A 50 9.83 -20.45 -1.72
N GLN A 51 10.58 -21.41 -2.26
CA GLN A 51 10.07 -22.43 -3.17
C GLN A 51 9.03 -23.35 -2.51
N SER A 52 9.21 -23.75 -1.25
CA SER A 52 8.22 -24.58 -0.54
C SER A 52 6.85 -23.90 -0.39
N TYR A 53 6.82 -22.57 -0.37
CA TYR A 53 5.59 -21.79 -0.32
C TYR A 53 5.04 -21.47 -1.72
N VAL A 54 5.92 -21.17 -2.69
CA VAL A 54 5.53 -20.99 -4.10
C VAL A 54 4.83 -22.23 -4.64
N GLN A 55 5.32 -23.43 -4.31
CA GLN A 55 4.67 -24.68 -4.71
C GLN A 55 3.22 -24.81 -4.19
N LYS A 56 2.88 -24.12 -3.09
CA LYS A 56 1.55 -24.15 -2.47
C LYS A 56 0.63 -23.02 -2.98
N SER A 57 1.16 -22.04 -3.69
CA SER A 57 0.42 -20.84 -4.12
C SER A 57 0.64 -20.62 -5.61
N GLN A 58 -0.39 -20.85 -6.42
CA GLN A 58 -0.30 -20.85 -7.88
C GLN A 58 -0.03 -19.46 -8.47
N ASP A 59 -0.34 -18.37 -7.75
CA ASP A 59 -0.22 -16.99 -8.24
C ASP A 59 0.56 -16.11 -7.25
N ILE A 60 1.89 -16.10 -7.33
CA ILE A 60 2.72 -15.22 -6.50
C ILE A 60 3.26 -14.04 -7.31
N ILE A 61 2.89 -12.85 -6.84
CA ILE A 61 3.53 -11.58 -7.18
C ILE A 61 4.27 -11.10 -5.94
N CYS A 62 5.48 -10.59 -6.14
CA CYS A 62 6.37 -10.16 -5.07
C CYS A 62 6.57 -8.64 -5.10
N GLU A 63 6.47 -7.98 -3.96
CA GLU A 63 6.73 -6.53 -3.82
C GLU A 63 8.03 -6.26 -3.06
N ALA A 64 8.86 -5.35 -3.58
CA ALA A 64 10.05 -4.83 -2.89
C ALA A 64 9.99 -3.30 -2.71
N SER A 65 8.96 -2.80 -2.00
CA SER A 65 8.75 -1.36 -1.77
C SER A 65 9.98 -0.63 -1.23
N LYS A 66 10.32 0.50 -1.86
CA LYS A 66 11.50 1.32 -1.54
C LYS A 66 11.13 2.73 -1.10
N VAL A 67 11.97 3.27 -0.20
CA VAL A 67 11.95 4.71 0.09
C VAL A 67 13.31 5.31 -0.02
N LEU A 68 13.42 6.27 -0.94
CA LEU A 68 14.63 7.00 -1.19
C LEU A 68 14.58 8.28 -0.36
N LYS A 69 15.39 8.30 0.70
CA LYS A 69 15.43 9.43 1.64
C LYS A 69 16.21 10.63 1.10
N LYS A 70 17.16 10.37 0.20
CA LYS A 70 18.10 11.34 -0.36
C LYS A 70 18.26 11.10 -1.87
N PRO A 71 18.53 12.14 -2.65
CA PRO A 71 18.80 12.02 -4.08
C PRO A 71 20.11 11.30 -4.39
N ASP A 72 21.09 11.32 -3.48
CA ASP A 72 22.41 10.66 -3.64
C ASP A 72 22.29 9.19 -4.09
N VAL A 73 21.30 8.46 -3.58
CA VAL A 73 21.06 7.06 -3.95
C VAL A 73 20.77 6.90 -5.46
N ILE A 74 20.12 7.89 -6.08
CA ILE A 74 19.86 7.89 -7.53
C ILE A 74 21.17 8.11 -8.29
N PHE A 75 21.99 9.09 -7.86
CA PHE A 75 23.31 9.33 -8.46
C PHE A 75 24.22 8.11 -8.34
N ASP A 76 24.27 7.50 -7.16
CA ASP A 76 25.10 6.32 -6.89
C ASP A 76 24.75 5.17 -7.83
N ILE A 77 23.46 4.96 -8.13
CA ILE A 77 23.00 3.89 -9.02
C ILE A 77 23.28 4.23 -10.49
N VAL A 78 23.03 5.46 -10.91
CA VAL A 78 23.27 5.87 -12.30
C VAL A 78 24.75 5.82 -12.65
N ASN A 79 25.62 6.19 -11.71
CA ASN A 79 27.07 6.20 -11.89
C ASN A 79 27.75 4.88 -11.51
N SER A 80 26.99 3.86 -11.10
CA SER A 80 27.58 2.57 -10.72
C SER A 80 28.01 1.80 -11.97
N GLU A 81 29.28 1.39 -12.00
CA GLU A 81 29.79 0.39 -12.96
C GLU A 81 29.59 -1.05 -12.45
N ASP A 82 29.17 -1.22 -11.19
CA ASP A 82 28.98 -2.51 -10.55
C ASP A 82 27.52 -2.97 -10.65
N ASN A 83 27.26 -3.86 -11.62
CA ASN A 83 25.96 -4.52 -11.79
C ASN A 83 25.44 -5.18 -10.50
N SER A 84 26.32 -5.63 -9.60
CA SER A 84 25.92 -6.22 -8.33
C SER A 84 25.28 -5.19 -7.39
N GLN A 85 25.77 -3.95 -7.40
CA GLN A 85 25.21 -2.84 -6.61
C GLN A 85 23.82 -2.44 -7.13
N ILE A 86 23.66 -2.40 -8.46
CA ILE A 86 22.38 -2.12 -9.12
C ILE A 86 21.34 -3.21 -8.78
N ASN A 87 21.70 -4.47 -8.98
CA ASN A 87 20.85 -5.62 -8.65
C ASN A 87 20.48 -5.65 -7.15
N LYS A 88 21.46 -5.42 -6.28
CA LYS A 88 21.22 -5.34 -4.83
C LYS A 88 20.30 -4.20 -4.46
N HIS A 89 20.41 -3.05 -5.12
CA HIS A 89 19.45 -1.96 -4.96
C HIS A 89 18.08 -2.47 -5.32
N PHE A 90 17.81 -2.90 -6.55
CA PHE A 90 16.47 -3.34 -6.96
C PHE A 90 15.99 -4.66 -6.32
N GLN A 91 16.82 -5.33 -5.52
CA GLN A 91 16.52 -6.62 -4.87
C GLN A 91 16.17 -7.73 -5.87
N THR A 92 16.66 -7.61 -7.10
CA THR A 92 16.50 -8.62 -8.14
C THR A 92 17.30 -9.85 -7.80
N SER A 93 16.67 -11.00 -8.02
CA SER A 93 17.33 -12.30 -7.98
C SER A 93 16.55 -13.24 -8.88
N GLU A 94 17.24 -14.12 -9.60
CA GLU A 94 16.62 -15.04 -10.58
C GLU A 94 15.46 -15.88 -10.01
N TRP A 95 15.44 -16.11 -8.69
CA TRP A 95 14.42 -16.93 -8.03
C TRP A 95 13.20 -16.13 -7.53
N LYS A 96 13.14 -14.81 -7.74
CA LYS A 96 12.00 -13.95 -7.39
C LYS A 96 11.23 -13.59 -8.67
N PRO A 97 10.30 -14.45 -9.14
CA PRO A 97 9.49 -14.12 -10.30
C PRO A 97 8.50 -12.99 -9.96
N ASN A 98 8.08 -12.23 -10.98
CA ASN A 98 6.99 -11.26 -10.88
C ASN A 98 7.25 -10.17 -9.82
N LEU A 99 8.43 -9.55 -9.90
CA LEU A 99 8.88 -8.55 -8.94
C LEU A 99 8.34 -7.18 -9.31
N ILE A 100 7.67 -6.53 -8.36
CA ILE A 100 7.23 -5.15 -8.46
C ILE A 100 7.91 -4.30 -7.41
N ILE A 101 8.33 -3.10 -7.79
CA ILE A 101 9.16 -2.24 -6.94
C ILE A 101 8.54 -0.84 -6.84
N PRO A 102 7.47 -0.64 -6.05
CA PRO A 102 6.94 0.69 -5.78
C PRO A 102 7.99 1.54 -5.04
N GLN A 103 8.11 2.83 -5.40
CA GLN A 103 9.12 3.72 -4.82
C GLN A 103 8.50 5.01 -4.29
N THR A 104 8.88 5.43 -3.08
CA THR A 104 8.51 6.74 -2.53
C THR A 104 9.75 7.59 -2.29
N PHE A 105 9.77 8.82 -2.78
CA PHE A 105 10.81 9.82 -2.53
C PHE A 105 10.48 10.68 -1.31
N GLN A 106 11.51 11.04 -0.52
CA GLN A 106 11.40 11.99 0.61
C GLN A 106 12.09 13.34 0.33
N PHE A 107 12.37 13.61 -0.94
CA PHE A 107 12.99 14.81 -1.45
C PHE A 107 12.20 15.28 -2.69
N ASN A 108 12.36 16.55 -3.05
CA ASN A 108 11.76 17.12 -4.26
C ASN A 108 12.74 16.91 -5.43
N PRO A 109 12.39 16.13 -6.46
CA PRO A 109 13.27 15.92 -7.61
C PRO A 109 13.61 17.22 -8.36
N TYR A 110 12.70 18.19 -8.40
CA TYR A 110 12.96 19.49 -9.05
C TYR A 110 13.95 20.38 -8.30
N GLU A 111 14.09 20.19 -6.99
CA GLU A 111 15.11 20.89 -6.19
C GLU A 111 16.42 20.11 -6.14
N SER A 112 16.36 18.78 -6.30
CA SER A 112 17.51 17.90 -6.11
C SER A 112 18.31 17.68 -7.39
N PHE A 113 17.71 17.92 -8.55
CA PHE A 113 18.33 17.69 -9.85
C PHE A 113 18.19 18.94 -10.71
N GLU A 114 19.26 19.33 -11.40
CA GLU A 114 19.22 20.44 -12.36
C GLU A 114 18.21 20.20 -13.50
N ASN A 115 18.04 18.93 -13.88
CA ASN A 115 17.03 18.47 -14.82
C ASN A 115 16.71 16.98 -14.56
N LEU A 116 15.61 16.49 -15.16
CA LEU A 116 15.16 15.12 -14.95
C LEU A 116 15.96 14.04 -15.69
N LYS A 117 17.03 14.36 -16.43
CA LYS A 117 17.80 13.34 -17.20
C LYS A 117 18.47 12.30 -16.30
N ILE A 118 18.94 12.71 -15.13
CA ILE A 118 19.50 11.77 -14.15
C ILE A 118 18.43 10.82 -13.63
N LEU A 119 17.22 11.35 -13.40
CA LEU A 119 16.09 10.55 -12.97
C LEU A 119 15.62 9.61 -14.10
N GLU A 120 15.57 10.07 -15.34
CA GLU A 120 15.30 9.25 -16.52
C GLU A 120 16.29 8.08 -16.63
N SER A 121 17.59 8.34 -16.45
CA SER A 121 18.63 7.31 -16.46
C SER A 121 18.41 6.26 -15.36
N TYR A 122 18.04 6.70 -14.16
CA TYR A 122 17.66 5.80 -13.07
C TYR A 122 16.38 5.00 -13.37
N LEU A 123 15.39 5.65 -14.00
CA LEU A 123 14.13 5.01 -14.37
C LEU A 123 14.33 3.94 -15.46
N ASN A 124 15.36 4.05 -16.31
CA ASN A 124 15.75 2.98 -17.23
C ASN A 124 16.21 1.72 -16.49
N TYR A 125 17.04 1.86 -15.45
CA TYR A 125 17.37 0.70 -14.61
C TYR A 125 16.12 0.15 -13.92
N TYR A 126 15.28 1.03 -13.36
CA TYR A 126 14.03 0.61 -12.73
C TYR A 126 13.13 -0.17 -13.68
N TYR A 127 13.02 0.28 -14.94
CA TYR A 127 12.24 -0.38 -15.98
C TYR A 127 12.68 -1.82 -16.20
N GLU A 128 13.99 -2.08 -16.29
CA GLU A 128 14.53 -3.43 -16.50
C GLU A 128 14.27 -4.37 -15.30
N HIS A 129 14.19 -3.82 -14.08
CA HIS A 129 14.15 -4.63 -12.86
C HIS A 129 12.75 -4.85 -12.28
N SER A 130 11.73 -4.10 -12.75
CA SER A 130 10.35 -4.19 -12.24
C SER A 130 9.40 -4.67 -13.33
N ASP A 131 8.60 -5.70 -13.08
CA ASP A 131 7.67 -6.29 -14.05
C ASP A 131 6.41 -5.43 -14.26
N VAL A 132 6.08 -4.61 -13.27
CA VAL A 132 5.04 -3.58 -13.32
C VAL A 132 5.67 -2.25 -12.89
N LEU A 133 5.28 -1.16 -13.54
CA LEU A 133 5.84 0.15 -13.27
C LEU A 133 4.92 0.96 -12.37
N PHE A 134 5.54 1.67 -11.45
CA PHE A 134 4.91 2.63 -10.55
C PHE A 134 5.65 3.94 -10.75
N VAL A 135 4.91 4.99 -11.08
CA VAL A 135 5.46 6.34 -11.00
C VAL A 135 5.84 6.58 -9.53
N PRO A 136 7.10 6.94 -9.21
CA PRO A 136 7.51 7.12 -7.83
C PRO A 136 6.62 8.14 -7.12
N ASN A 137 6.11 7.80 -5.94
CA ASN A 137 5.35 8.76 -5.16
C ASN A 137 6.31 9.74 -4.46
N ILE A 138 5.93 11.01 -4.31
CA ILE A 138 6.71 11.98 -3.54
C ILE A 138 5.96 12.25 -2.24
N ARG A 139 6.64 12.09 -1.10
CA ARG A 139 6.08 12.54 0.18
C ARG A 139 5.81 14.03 0.11
N THR A 140 4.57 14.46 0.35
CA THR A 140 4.20 15.88 0.24
C THR A 140 4.84 16.75 1.33
N ASN A 141 5.04 16.19 2.52
CA ASN A 141 5.57 16.89 3.69
C ASN A 141 6.55 16.02 4.48
N ARG A 142 7.55 16.64 5.10
CA ARG A 142 8.42 16.03 6.12
C ARG A 142 8.35 16.77 7.44
N THR A 143 8.43 16.01 8.52
CA THR A 143 8.49 16.56 9.87
C THR A 143 9.95 16.65 10.29
N LYS A 144 10.43 17.86 10.58
CA LYS A 144 11.75 18.14 11.13
C LYS A 144 11.64 18.51 12.60
N LYS A 145 12.58 18.03 13.41
CA LYS A 145 12.77 18.54 14.77
C LYS A 145 13.85 19.62 14.72
N ILE A 146 13.52 20.81 15.18
CA ILE A 146 14.43 21.96 15.24
C ILE A 146 14.66 22.25 16.73
N GLN A 147 15.91 22.48 17.12
CA GLN A 147 16.23 22.94 18.47
C GLN A 147 15.72 24.36 18.63
N ASN A 148 15.05 24.65 19.74
CA ASN A 148 14.62 26.00 20.04
C ASN A 148 15.86 26.82 20.47
N PRO A 149 16.27 27.87 19.74
CA PRO A 149 17.48 28.64 20.07
C PRO A 149 17.41 29.30 21.46
N GLU A 150 16.23 29.50 22.02
CA GLU A 150 16.04 30.14 23.34
C GLU A 150 15.80 29.14 24.49
N ASN A 151 15.65 27.84 24.21
CA ASN A 151 15.34 26.86 25.25
C ASN A 151 15.88 25.48 24.86
N THR A 152 17.04 25.12 25.38
CA THR A 152 17.83 23.93 25.02
C THR A 152 17.12 22.59 25.26
N GLU A 153 16.00 22.58 25.99
CA GLU A 153 15.27 21.34 26.34
C GLU A 153 14.04 21.05 25.47
N LYS A 154 13.49 22.03 24.71
CA LYS A 154 12.26 21.82 23.92
C LYS A 154 12.54 21.83 22.42
N GLN A 155 12.57 20.64 21.82
CA GLN A 155 12.62 20.48 20.36
C GLN A 155 11.28 20.90 19.75
N LYS A 156 11.28 21.95 18.91
CA LYS A 156 10.10 22.34 18.12
C LYS A 156 9.99 21.41 16.92
N THR A 157 8.81 20.85 16.73
CA THR A 157 8.50 20.05 15.54
C THR A 157 7.93 20.97 14.46
N VAL A 158 8.58 21.04 13.30
CA VAL A 158 8.15 21.84 12.16
C VAL A 158 7.85 20.91 10.99
N THR A 159 6.71 21.13 10.34
CA THR A 159 6.35 20.44 9.11
C THR A 159 6.80 21.29 7.93
N GLU A 160 7.63 20.72 7.07
CA GLU A 160 8.13 21.34 5.85
C GLU A 160 7.49 20.66 4.65
N LYS A 161 7.01 21.48 3.71
CA LYS A 161 6.46 21.05 2.45
C LYS A 161 7.61 20.64 1.52
N ILE A 162 7.55 19.43 0.97
CA ILE A 162 8.52 18.92 0.00
C ILE A 162 8.07 19.28 -1.41
N ILE A 163 6.78 19.10 -1.72
CA ILE A 163 6.24 19.39 -3.05
C ILE A 163 4.80 19.92 -2.91
N ASP A 164 4.44 20.88 -3.75
CA ASP A 164 3.07 21.35 -3.88
C ASP A 164 2.24 20.50 -4.86
N TYR A 165 0.94 20.78 -4.91
CA TYR A 165 0.01 20.02 -5.72
C TYR A 165 0.33 20.15 -7.22
N GLU A 166 0.56 21.36 -7.71
CA GLU A 166 0.82 21.61 -9.14
C GLU A 166 2.12 20.93 -9.59
N SER A 167 3.18 21.06 -8.80
CA SER A 167 4.47 20.40 -9.02
C SER A 167 4.34 18.88 -8.92
N TYR A 168 3.51 18.35 -8.02
CA TYR A 168 3.26 16.91 -7.91
C TYR A 168 2.55 16.37 -9.15
N VAL A 169 1.50 17.05 -9.63
CA VAL A 169 0.77 16.66 -10.84
C VAL A 169 1.70 16.71 -12.05
N LYS A 170 2.48 17.79 -12.19
CA LYS A 170 3.49 17.94 -13.24
C LYS A 170 4.51 16.80 -13.20
N PHE A 171 5.01 16.49 -12.01
CA PHE A 171 5.96 15.38 -11.82
C PHE A 171 5.37 14.05 -12.26
N VAL A 172 4.14 13.73 -11.83
CA VAL A 172 3.48 12.48 -12.23
C VAL A 172 3.36 12.39 -13.75
N ASP A 173 2.90 13.46 -14.41
CA ASP A 173 2.76 13.50 -15.87
C ASP A 173 4.10 13.33 -16.60
N GLU A 174 5.15 14.01 -16.15
CA GLU A 174 6.49 13.91 -16.75
C GLU A 174 7.08 12.49 -16.57
N ILE A 175 6.91 11.87 -15.40
CA ILE A 175 7.39 10.50 -15.18
C ILE A 175 6.57 9.49 -15.99
N VAL A 176 5.25 9.66 -16.12
CA VAL A 176 4.46 8.82 -17.02
C VAL A 176 5.01 8.91 -18.43
N GLN A 177 5.34 10.10 -18.93
CA GLN A 177 5.90 10.26 -20.28
C GLN A 177 7.25 9.53 -20.43
N ILE A 178 8.15 9.70 -19.45
CA ILE A 178 9.46 9.01 -19.43
C ILE A 178 9.26 7.49 -19.44
N LEU A 179 8.44 6.98 -18.52
CA LEU A 179 8.18 5.54 -18.41
C LEU A 179 7.43 5.01 -19.64
N ASN A 180 6.61 5.81 -20.31
CA ASN A 180 5.77 5.32 -21.42
C ASN A 180 6.50 5.26 -22.78
N TYR A 181 7.64 5.94 -22.94
CA TYR A 181 8.28 6.15 -24.25
C TYR A 181 8.61 4.86 -25.04
N ARG A 182 8.79 3.71 -24.37
CA ARG A 182 9.06 2.39 -25.00
C ARG A 182 8.32 1.21 -24.34
N ASN A 183 7.30 1.51 -23.54
CA ASN A 183 6.87 0.59 -22.49
C ASN A 183 5.72 -0.33 -22.89
N ASN A 184 5.86 -1.61 -22.54
CA ASN A 184 4.84 -2.64 -22.66
C ASN A 184 4.28 -3.09 -21.30
N LYS A 185 4.76 -2.52 -20.18
CA LYS A 185 4.35 -2.85 -18.81
C LYS A 185 3.24 -1.92 -18.33
N PRO A 186 2.31 -2.39 -17.48
CA PRO A 186 1.35 -1.48 -16.86
C PRO A 186 2.04 -0.40 -16.02
N ILE A 187 1.55 0.84 -16.10
CA ILE A 187 2.03 1.97 -15.28
C ILE A 187 0.96 2.34 -14.27
N PHE A 188 1.28 2.27 -12.98
CA PHE A 188 0.45 2.77 -11.89
C PHE A 188 0.88 4.17 -11.48
N VAL A 189 -0.07 5.11 -11.43
CA VAL A 189 0.16 6.50 -10.99
C VAL A 189 -0.18 6.68 -9.50
N PRO A 190 0.61 7.45 -8.72
CA PRO A 190 0.46 7.51 -7.29
C PRO A 190 -0.70 8.43 -6.84
N LEU A 191 -1.51 7.95 -5.90
CA LEU A 191 -2.46 8.74 -5.14
C LEU A 191 -1.91 8.97 -3.73
N SER A 192 -1.27 10.11 -3.47
CA SER A 192 -0.88 10.49 -2.11
C SER A 192 -2.08 11.01 -1.33
N LEU A 193 -2.55 10.22 -0.36
CA LEU A 193 -3.63 10.63 0.55
C LEU A 193 -3.20 11.70 1.57
N ARG A 194 -2.00 12.30 1.43
CA ARG A 194 -1.59 13.46 2.24
C ARG A 194 -2.17 14.78 1.75
N PHE A 195 -2.58 14.85 0.49
CA PHE A 195 -3.23 16.03 -0.08
C PHE A 195 -4.57 16.34 0.58
N SER A 196 -5.07 17.57 0.43
CA SER A 196 -6.41 17.93 0.92
C SER A 196 -7.50 17.15 0.16
N ILE A 197 -8.71 17.09 0.69
CA ILE A 197 -9.81 16.40 0.00
C ILE A 197 -10.13 17.05 -1.37
N GLN A 198 -9.97 18.38 -1.47
CA GLN A 198 -10.14 19.11 -2.72
C GLN A 198 -9.08 18.73 -3.75
N ASP A 199 -7.80 18.71 -3.34
CA ASP A 199 -6.69 18.31 -4.21
C ASP A 199 -6.84 16.86 -4.67
N ILE A 200 -7.35 15.96 -3.83
CA ILE A 200 -7.66 14.58 -4.20
C ILE A 200 -8.73 14.53 -5.30
N GLY A 201 -9.77 15.36 -5.20
CA GLY A 201 -10.79 15.50 -6.23
C GLY A 201 -10.20 16.03 -7.55
N ASN A 202 -9.37 17.07 -7.48
CA ASN A 202 -8.69 17.63 -8.65
C ASN A 202 -7.74 16.61 -9.30
N LEU A 203 -7.07 15.78 -8.49
CA LEU A 203 -6.17 14.72 -8.97
C LEU A 203 -6.96 13.63 -9.70
N ALA A 204 -8.13 13.24 -9.18
CA ALA A 204 -9.03 12.30 -9.86
C ALA A 204 -9.46 12.82 -11.23
N GLU A 205 -9.84 14.09 -11.33
CA GLU A 205 -10.21 14.73 -12.59
C GLU A 205 -9.04 14.77 -13.59
N ASN A 206 -7.82 15.09 -13.12
CA ASN A 206 -6.63 15.02 -13.96
C ASN A 206 -6.36 13.60 -14.47
N TYR A 207 -6.46 12.60 -13.60
CA TYR A 207 -6.22 11.19 -13.98
C TYR A 207 -7.27 10.67 -14.97
N LEU A 208 -8.54 11.03 -14.79
CA LEU A 208 -9.59 10.74 -15.76
C LEU A 208 -9.30 11.38 -17.12
N LYS A 209 -8.94 12.66 -17.15
CA LYS A 209 -8.63 13.39 -18.39
C LYS A 209 -7.44 12.80 -19.14
N LYS A 210 -6.46 12.26 -18.42
CA LYS A 210 -5.25 11.65 -18.97
C LYS A 210 -5.39 10.14 -19.22
N GLU A 211 -6.53 9.57 -18.86
CA GLU A 211 -6.81 8.13 -18.93
C GLU A 211 -5.81 7.27 -18.12
N TYR A 212 -5.38 7.79 -16.97
CA TYR A 212 -4.58 7.03 -16.02
C TYR A 212 -5.49 6.18 -15.14
N PHE A 213 -5.71 4.93 -15.55
CA PHE A 213 -6.65 4.04 -14.87
C PHE A 213 -6.03 3.05 -13.89
N ASN A 214 -4.71 2.82 -13.94
CA ASN A 214 -4.04 2.05 -12.89
C ASN A 214 -3.57 3.02 -11.80
N ILE A 215 -4.19 2.96 -10.61
CA ILE A 215 -3.95 3.90 -9.52
C ILE A 215 -3.22 3.18 -8.38
N TRP A 216 -2.13 3.76 -7.91
CA TRP A 216 -1.39 3.30 -6.75
C TRP A 216 -1.64 4.20 -5.53
N VAL A 217 -2.39 3.71 -4.55
CA VAL A 217 -2.55 4.41 -3.26
C VAL A 217 -1.40 4.02 -2.33
N ASP A 218 -0.44 4.93 -2.19
CA ASP A 218 0.65 4.79 -1.23
C ASP A 218 0.22 5.35 0.14
N PHE A 219 0.01 4.46 1.11
CA PHE A 219 -0.34 4.87 2.48
C PHE A 219 0.87 5.41 3.26
N GLU A 220 2.09 5.29 2.73
CA GLU A 220 3.31 5.85 3.30
C GLU A 220 3.59 5.47 4.78
N ALA A 221 3.19 4.26 5.20
CA ALA A 221 3.21 3.76 6.58
C ALA A 221 2.20 4.41 7.54
N GLN A 222 1.15 5.04 7.01
CA GLN A 222 0.05 5.58 7.82
C GLN A 222 -0.97 4.51 8.17
N ASN A 223 -1.70 4.74 9.26
CA ASN A 223 -2.89 3.99 9.61
C ASN A 223 -4.02 4.29 8.62
N LEU A 224 -4.89 3.31 8.40
CA LEU A 224 -6.18 3.52 7.76
C LEU A 224 -7.12 4.27 8.71
N SER A 225 -6.92 5.59 8.84
CA SER A 225 -7.74 6.46 9.69
C SER A 225 -9.04 6.88 8.99
N LYS A 226 -9.98 7.48 9.74
CA LYS A 226 -11.21 8.07 9.18
C LYS A 226 -10.91 9.08 8.06
N ALA A 227 -9.90 9.92 8.26
CA ALA A 227 -9.49 10.90 7.26
C ALA A 227 -8.92 10.23 6.00
N GLN A 228 -8.12 9.17 6.15
CA GLN A 228 -7.55 8.42 5.03
C GLN A 228 -8.66 7.72 4.21
N ARG A 229 -9.61 7.07 4.90
CA ARG A 229 -10.81 6.49 4.25
C ARG A 229 -11.63 7.54 3.52
N GLY A 230 -11.90 8.69 4.15
CA GLY A 230 -12.67 9.78 3.55
C GLY A 230 -12.03 10.32 2.27
N LYS A 231 -10.71 10.47 2.23
CA LYS A 231 -9.99 10.90 1.02
C LYS A 231 -10.04 9.85 -0.09
N LEU A 232 -9.83 8.58 0.24
CA LEU A 232 -9.95 7.50 -0.74
C LEU A 232 -11.37 7.44 -1.31
N LYS A 233 -12.40 7.54 -0.45
CA LYS A 233 -13.80 7.63 -0.90
C LYS A 233 -14.02 8.82 -1.83
N ALA A 234 -13.54 10.01 -1.49
CA ALA A 234 -13.70 11.19 -2.35
C ALA A 234 -13.08 11.00 -3.74
N PHE A 235 -11.91 10.34 -3.82
CA PHE A 235 -11.31 9.95 -5.09
C PHE A 235 -12.23 8.99 -5.86
N LEU A 236 -12.67 7.90 -5.23
CA LEU A 236 -13.50 6.88 -5.89
C LEU A 236 -14.87 7.41 -6.32
N MET A 237 -15.50 8.29 -5.53
CA MET A 237 -16.75 8.98 -5.90
C MET A 237 -16.59 9.79 -7.18
N LYS A 238 -15.46 10.49 -7.34
CA LYS A 238 -15.18 11.26 -8.56
C LYS A 238 -14.99 10.36 -9.78
N ILE A 239 -14.31 9.23 -9.62
CA ILE A 239 -14.17 8.22 -10.67
C ILE A 239 -15.54 7.62 -11.01
N GLU A 240 -16.34 7.25 -10.02
CA GLU A 240 -17.67 6.67 -10.22
C GLU A 240 -18.64 7.63 -10.92
N ALA A 241 -18.67 8.89 -10.49
CA ALA A 241 -19.48 9.94 -11.11
C ALA A 241 -19.13 10.18 -12.59
N SER A 242 -17.91 9.84 -13.02
CA SER A 242 -17.50 9.90 -14.42
C SER A 242 -17.95 8.69 -15.27
N GLY A 243 -18.54 7.65 -14.64
CA GLY A 243 -18.90 6.40 -15.28
C GLY A 243 -17.72 5.47 -15.59
N ARG A 244 -16.48 5.84 -15.23
CA ARG A 244 -15.25 5.11 -15.58
C ARG A 244 -14.71 4.21 -14.46
N PHE A 245 -15.49 3.96 -13.40
CA PHE A 245 -15.04 3.12 -12.27
C PHE A 245 -14.67 1.70 -12.69
N ASP A 246 -15.33 1.13 -13.69
CA ASP A 246 -15.02 -0.22 -14.19
C ASP A 246 -13.66 -0.33 -14.84
N ASP A 247 -13.11 0.78 -15.33
CA ASP A 247 -11.83 0.81 -16.04
C ASP A 247 -10.63 0.92 -15.10
N VAL A 248 -10.87 1.30 -13.83
CA VAL A 248 -9.82 1.64 -12.88
C VAL A 248 -9.33 0.43 -12.08
N ILE A 249 -8.02 0.25 -11.93
CA ILE A 249 -7.46 -0.74 -10.99
C ILE A 249 -6.80 -0.01 -9.84
N ILE A 250 -7.22 -0.34 -8.62
CA ILE A 250 -6.63 0.22 -7.41
C ILE A 250 -5.62 -0.76 -6.81
N TYR A 251 -4.35 -0.35 -6.79
CA TYR A 251 -3.27 -0.99 -6.06
C TYR A 251 -3.00 -0.20 -4.78
N THR A 252 -3.02 -0.84 -3.62
CA THR A 252 -2.74 -0.16 -2.34
C THR A 252 -1.55 -0.78 -1.64
N SER A 253 -0.57 0.01 -1.20
CA SER A 253 0.57 -0.52 -0.45
C SER A 253 1.10 0.44 0.60
N ASN A 254 2.11 -0.01 1.34
CA ASN A 254 2.70 0.68 2.48
C ASN A 254 1.69 1.03 3.57
N MET A 255 0.57 0.33 3.66
CA MET A 255 -0.40 0.51 4.74
C MET A 255 0.09 -0.21 5.99
N ARG A 256 -0.20 0.35 7.18
CA ARG A 256 0.00 -0.42 8.41
C ARG A 256 -0.97 -1.60 8.44
N ARG A 257 -0.45 -2.80 8.68
CA ARG A 257 -1.26 -4.02 8.74
C ARG A 257 -2.42 -3.94 9.75
N SER A 258 -2.23 -3.16 10.81
CA SER A 258 -3.21 -2.94 11.87
C SER A 258 -3.50 -1.45 12.04
N ILE A 259 -4.77 -1.12 12.32
CA ILE A 259 -5.26 0.24 12.56
C ILE A 259 -4.77 0.74 13.92
N SER A 260 -4.87 -0.12 14.94
CA SER A 260 -4.42 0.12 16.30
C SER A 260 -3.49 -1.03 16.71
N GLU A 261 -2.26 -0.70 17.11
CA GLU A 261 -1.32 -1.65 17.71
C GLU A 261 -0.93 -1.10 19.08
N ASN A 262 -1.00 -1.95 20.11
CA ASN A 262 -0.59 -1.61 21.47
C ASN A 262 0.08 -2.82 22.10
N SER A 263 1.25 -2.63 22.72
CA SER A 263 1.97 -3.72 23.40
C SER A 263 1.19 -4.33 24.56
N LYS A 264 0.22 -3.61 25.12
CA LYS A 264 -0.66 -4.08 26.21
C LYS A 264 -1.91 -4.80 25.72
N ASN A 265 -2.26 -4.68 24.43
CA ASN A 265 -3.46 -5.29 23.89
C ASN A 265 -3.07 -6.52 23.05
N PRO A 266 -3.51 -7.73 23.41
CA PRO A 266 -3.17 -8.93 22.66
C PRO A 266 -3.95 -9.04 21.33
N LYS A 267 -4.89 -8.13 21.06
CA LYS A 267 -5.62 -8.04 19.79
C LYS A 267 -5.41 -6.67 19.14
N SER A 268 -5.18 -6.65 17.83
CA SER A 268 -4.98 -5.42 17.04
C SER A 268 -5.93 -5.41 15.85
N GLN A 269 -6.69 -4.32 15.67
CA GLN A 269 -7.67 -4.22 14.56
C GLN A 269 -6.94 -4.29 13.22
N SER A 270 -7.36 -5.16 12.29
CA SER A 270 -6.72 -5.30 10.98
C SER A 270 -7.09 -4.17 10.01
N SER A 271 -6.17 -3.80 9.11
CA SER A 271 -6.41 -2.82 8.03
C SER A 271 -6.56 -3.48 6.66
N ASP A 272 -5.75 -4.50 6.40
CA ASP A 272 -5.62 -5.14 5.08
C ASP A 272 -6.92 -5.74 4.53
N PRO A 273 -7.69 -6.56 5.28
CA PRO A 273 -8.91 -7.14 4.74
C PRO A 273 -10.03 -6.11 4.55
N ILE A 274 -9.92 -4.93 5.18
CA ILE A 274 -10.84 -3.81 4.96
C ILE A 274 -10.52 -3.09 3.64
N SER A 275 -9.28 -3.11 3.19
CA SER A 275 -8.88 -2.34 2.00
C SER A 275 -9.60 -2.82 0.73
N SER A 276 -9.92 -4.11 0.60
CA SER A 276 -10.75 -4.64 -0.49
C SER A 276 -12.15 -4.00 -0.51
N VAL A 277 -12.78 -3.86 0.66
CA VAL A 277 -14.10 -3.21 0.83
C VAL A 277 -14.05 -1.72 0.49
N LEU A 278 -12.87 -1.11 0.64
CA LEU A 278 -12.59 0.27 0.23
C LEU A 278 -12.19 0.40 -1.23
N GLY A 279 -12.31 -0.67 -2.03
CA GLY A 279 -12.10 -0.66 -3.48
C GLY A 279 -10.72 -1.10 -3.95
N SER A 280 -9.84 -1.58 -3.07
CA SER A 280 -8.55 -2.14 -3.48
C SER A 280 -8.73 -3.44 -4.26
N ASN A 281 -8.18 -3.50 -5.48
CA ASN A 281 -8.09 -4.73 -6.26
C ASN A 281 -6.80 -5.50 -5.99
N ILE A 282 -5.72 -4.77 -5.70
CA ILE A 282 -4.42 -5.35 -5.39
C ILE A 282 -3.91 -4.73 -4.09
N ILE A 283 -3.58 -5.57 -3.11
CA ILE A 283 -3.13 -5.18 -1.79
C ILE A 283 -1.66 -5.57 -1.65
N GLY A 284 -0.80 -4.57 -1.68
CA GLY A 284 0.64 -4.66 -1.56
C GLY A 284 1.16 -4.88 -0.14
N GLY A 285 2.46 -4.62 0.01
CA GLY A 285 3.19 -4.82 1.24
C GLY A 285 2.81 -3.86 2.36
N ASN A 286 2.91 -4.35 3.59
CA ASN A 286 2.62 -3.56 4.78
C ASN A 286 3.84 -2.78 5.25
N ARG A 287 3.59 -1.63 5.91
CA ARG A 287 4.69 -0.83 6.44
C ARG A 287 4.38 -0.17 7.75
N ASN A 288 5.31 -0.33 8.68
CA ASN A 288 5.34 0.44 9.91
C ASN A 288 6.20 1.71 9.76
N PRO A 289 5.83 2.81 10.43
CA PRO A 289 6.65 4.01 10.49
C PRO A 289 8.00 3.66 11.14
N PRO A 290 9.08 4.37 10.76
CA PRO A 290 10.36 4.18 11.42
C PRO A 290 10.21 4.46 12.92
N VAL A 291 10.56 3.49 13.76
CA VAL A 291 10.55 3.65 15.20
C VAL A 291 11.82 4.41 15.58
N TYR A 292 11.66 5.60 16.16
CA TYR A 292 12.77 6.27 16.83
C TYR A 292 13.00 5.57 18.17
N ILE A 293 14.14 4.92 18.33
CA ILE A 293 14.60 4.42 19.62
C ILE A 293 15.57 5.47 20.16
N PRO A 294 15.20 6.22 21.22
CA PRO A 294 16.13 7.15 21.86
C PRO A 294 17.39 6.39 22.33
N PRO A 295 18.60 6.96 22.19
CA PRO A 295 19.84 6.33 22.65
C PRO A 295 19.76 5.85 24.11
N ASP A 296 19.08 6.64 24.95
CA ASP A 296 18.98 6.44 26.41
C ASP A 296 17.87 5.44 26.80
N LYS A 297 17.07 4.96 25.83
CA LYS A 297 16.06 3.91 26.01
C LYS A 297 16.46 2.62 25.31
N THR A 298 17.75 2.33 25.30
CA THR A 298 18.22 0.95 25.13
C THR A 298 17.71 0.17 26.35
N PRO A 299 17.02 -0.97 26.21
CA PRO A 299 16.51 -1.71 27.36
C PRO A 299 17.65 -2.01 28.34
N ALA A 300 17.39 -1.81 29.64
CA ALA A 300 18.38 -1.98 30.72
C ALA A 300 19.04 -3.37 30.77
N ASN A 301 18.46 -4.32 30.03
CA ASN A 301 18.80 -5.73 29.94
C ASN A 301 19.77 -6.05 28.78
N GLY A 302 20.11 -5.10 27.91
CA GLY A 302 21.10 -5.28 26.83
C GLY A 302 20.68 -6.17 25.64
N GLU A 303 19.60 -6.96 25.75
CA GLU A 303 19.14 -7.81 24.65
C GLU A 303 18.43 -7.00 23.56
N ARG A 304 19.13 -6.77 22.44
CA ARG A 304 18.51 -6.31 21.21
C ARG A 304 17.82 -7.50 20.56
N ILE A 305 16.49 -7.40 20.37
CA ILE A 305 15.75 -8.34 19.51
C ILE A 305 16.46 -8.36 18.14
N PRO A 306 16.81 -9.55 17.60
CA PRO A 306 17.42 -9.68 16.28
C PRO A 306 16.61 -8.92 15.21
N ALA A 307 17.29 -8.38 14.20
CA ALA A 307 16.66 -7.52 13.20
C ALA A 307 15.58 -8.21 12.35
N ASP A 308 15.64 -9.55 12.28
CA ASP A 308 14.69 -10.43 11.60
C ASP A 308 13.55 -10.91 12.50
N GLN A 309 13.63 -10.68 13.81
CA GLN A 309 12.61 -11.04 14.79
C GLN A 309 11.67 -9.89 15.13
N LEU A 310 10.48 -10.25 15.59
CA LEU A 310 9.43 -9.35 16.02
C LEU A 310 9.28 -9.44 17.55
N PRO A 311 8.99 -8.31 18.23
CA PRO A 311 8.53 -8.38 19.61
C PRO A 311 7.18 -9.12 19.66
N ASP A 312 6.88 -9.77 20.78
CA ASP A 312 5.71 -10.65 20.93
C ASP A 312 4.39 -10.01 20.49
N TYR A 313 4.14 -8.74 20.87
CA TYR A 313 2.93 -8.02 20.47
C TYR A 313 2.81 -7.77 18.96
N LYS A 314 3.91 -7.90 18.22
CA LYS A 314 3.92 -7.88 16.74
C LYS A 314 3.97 -9.28 16.12
N ALA A 315 4.39 -10.30 16.86
CA ALA A 315 4.28 -11.70 16.47
C ALA A 315 2.81 -12.14 16.59
N SER A 316 1.98 -11.65 15.67
CA SER A 316 0.54 -11.88 15.65
C SER A 316 0.08 -12.50 14.34
N ILE A 317 -1.06 -13.19 14.40
CA ILE A 317 -1.69 -13.87 13.27
C ILE A 317 -3.05 -13.25 12.97
N PHE A 318 -3.36 -13.08 11.69
CA PHE A 318 -4.67 -12.65 11.24
C PHE A 318 -5.70 -13.74 11.53
N ASP A 319 -6.74 -13.35 12.26
CA ASP A 319 -7.93 -14.16 12.50
C ASP A 319 -9.07 -13.68 11.61
N ARG A 320 -9.47 -14.55 10.69
CA ARG A 320 -10.48 -14.29 9.66
C ARG A 320 -11.87 -14.05 10.25
N ASP A 321 -12.18 -14.73 11.33
CA ASP A 321 -13.54 -14.73 11.87
C ASP A 321 -13.81 -13.47 12.69
N SER A 322 -12.79 -12.93 13.36
CA SER A 322 -12.90 -11.70 14.14
C SER A 322 -12.39 -10.44 13.43
N TYR A 323 -11.56 -10.55 12.39
CA TYR A 323 -10.78 -9.46 11.77
C TYR A 323 -9.72 -8.82 12.69
N TYR A 324 -9.34 -9.48 13.78
CA TYR A 324 -8.19 -9.07 14.58
C TYR A 324 -6.90 -9.75 14.12
N TYR A 325 -5.78 -9.05 14.30
CA TYR A 325 -4.49 -9.70 14.50
C TYR A 325 -4.38 -10.11 15.96
N ILE A 326 -4.34 -11.41 16.22
CA ILE A 326 -4.26 -12.02 17.54
C ILE A 326 -2.80 -12.35 17.85
N ASN A 327 -2.31 -11.91 19.01
CA ASN A 327 -0.96 -12.23 19.46
C ASN A 327 -0.74 -13.75 19.51
N SER A 328 0.42 -14.20 19.04
CA SER A 328 0.82 -15.62 19.06
C SER A 328 0.63 -16.28 20.43
N SER A 329 0.87 -15.57 21.53
CA SER A 329 0.74 -16.08 22.90
C SER A 329 -0.68 -16.52 23.27
N ILE A 330 -1.70 -15.87 22.72
CA ILE A 330 -3.11 -16.20 22.98
C ILE A 330 -3.83 -16.83 21.78
N SER A 331 -3.14 -17.01 20.66
CA SER A 331 -3.69 -17.68 19.49
C SER A 331 -3.90 -19.18 19.74
N HIS A 332 -4.85 -19.78 19.04
CA HIS A 332 -5.10 -21.24 19.06
C HIS A 332 -4.21 -22.03 18.08
N GLU A 333 -3.20 -21.36 17.51
CA GLU A 333 -2.28 -21.99 16.56
C GLU A 333 -1.36 -23.02 17.25
N SER A 334 -0.80 -23.93 16.45
CA SER A 334 0.21 -24.88 16.93
C SER A 334 1.47 -24.17 17.41
N THR A 335 2.22 -24.82 18.30
CA THR A 335 3.50 -24.29 18.81
C THR A 335 4.48 -23.96 17.68
N GLU A 336 4.53 -24.80 16.64
CA GLU A 336 5.37 -24.59 15.46
C GLU A 336 5.01 -23.27 14.75
N ILE A 337 3.73 -23.02 14.49
CA ILE A 337 3.28 -21.78 13.85
C ILE A 337 3.59 -20.58 14.75
N LYS A 338 3.37 -20.68 16.06
CA LYS A 338 3.67 -19.60 17.02
C LYS A 338 5.15 -19.22 17.00
N GLU A 339 6.06 -20.18 16.94
CA GLU A 339 7.50 -19.91 16.82
C GLU A 339 7.85 -19.24 15.49
N LEU A 340 7.26 -19.70 14.37
CA LEU A 340 7.47 -19.07 13.06
C LEU A 340 6.99 -17.61 13.04
N LEU A 341 5.88 -17.28 13.71
CA LEU A 341 5.34 -15.91 13.76
C LEU A 341 6.28 -14.89 14.42
N LYS A 342 7.26 -15.33 15.22
CA LYS A 342 8.28 -14.45 15.80
C LYS A 342 9.24 -13.91 14.75
N TYR A 343 9.39 -14.58 13.62
CA TYR A 343 10.23 -14.13 12.53
C TYR A 343 9.42 -13.28 11.56
N LYS A 344 9.92 -12.07 11.27
CA LYS A 344 9.22 -11.06 10.47
C LYS A 344 8.74 -11.60 9.12
N HIS A 345 9.57 -12.39 8.45
CA HIS A 345 9.25 -12.92 7.12
C HIS A 345 8.16 -13.98 7.14
N HIS A 346 8.28 -14.95 8.04
CA HIS A 346 7.25 -15.96 8.23
C HIS A 346 5.93 -15.33 8.67
N ASN A 347 5.98 -14.33 9.57
CA ASN A 347 4.81 -13.57 9.97
C ASN A 347 4.11 -12.90 8.78
N THR A 348 4.85 -12.16 7.95
CA THR A 348 4.29 -11.52 6.75
C THR A 348 3.70 -12.55 5.79
N LEU A 349 4.41 -13.66 5.56
CA LEU A 349 3.99 -14.69 4.62
C LEU A 349 2.72 -15.41 5.07
N ILE A 350 2.70 -15.93 6.30
CA ILE A 350 1.56 -16.64 6.88
C ILE A 350 0.32 -15.74 6.85
N ASN A 351 0.47 -14.46 7.24
CA ASN A 351 -0.63 -13.51 7.22
C ASN A 351 -1.09 -13.17 5.80
N SER A 352 -0.17 -13.07 4.83
CA SER A 352 -0.55 -12.81 3.43
C SER A 352 -1.37 -13.95 2.84
N ILE A 353 -1.04 -15.20 3.18
CA ILE A 353 -1.83 -16.39 2.78
C ILE A 353 -3.24 -16.32 3.39
N ARG A 354 -3.35 -16.05 4.69
CA ARG A 354 -4.66 -15.97 5.36
C ARG A 354 -5.53 -14.83 4.84
N ILE A 355 -4.91 -13.71 4.47
CA ILE A 355 -5.62 -12.58 3.85
C ILE A 355 -6.10 -12.94 2.43
N ASN A 356 -5.28 -13.65 1.64
CA ASN A 356 -5.72 -14.16 0.34
C ASN A 356 -6.88 -15.16 0.46
N ASP A 357 -6.83 -16.06 1.45
CA ASP A 357 -7.96 -16.95 1.74
C ASP A 357 -9.22 -16.17 2.14
N GLU A 358 -9.08 -15.09 2.90
CA GLU A 358 -10.20 -14.21 3.23
C GLU A 358 -10.76 -13.51 2.00
N PHE A 359 -9.91 -13.02 1.08
CA PHE A 359 -10.40 -12.42 -0.17
C PHE A 359 -11.14 -13.42 -1.06
N ARG A 360 -10.74 -14.69 -1.06
CA ARG A 360 -11.53 -15.76 -1.70
C ARG A 360 -12.91 -15.86 -1.05
N VAL A 361 -12.99 -15.93 0.28
CA VAL A 361 -14.28 -16.02 0.99
C VAL A 361 -15.15 -14.78 0.77
N GLN A 362 -14.59 -13.57 0.81
CA GLN A 362 -15.32 -12.34 0.49
C GLN A 362 -15.92 -12.40 -0.93
N THR A 363 -15.11 -12.85 -1.90
CA THR A 363 -15.53 -13.01 -3.30
C THR A 363 -16.66 -14.02 -3.42
N ASP A 364 -16.51 -15.21 -2.81
CA ASP A 364 -17.53 -16.27 -2.85
C ASP A 364 -18.84 -15.79 -2.22
N LYS A 365 -18.77 -15.18 -1.02
CA LYS A 365 -19.94 -14.64 -0.32
C LYS A 365 -20.63 -13.53 -1.10
N PHE A 366 -19.87 -12.66 -1.74
CA PHE A 366 -20.40 -11.60 -2.58
C PHE A 366 -21.04 -12.16 -3.86
N LEU A 367 -20.43 -13.14 -4.53
CA LEU A 367 -21.03 -13.76 -5.73
C LEU A 367 -22.28 -14.59 -5.40
N GLU A 368 -22.34 -15.20 -4.21
CA GLU A 368 -23.51 -15.94 -3.74
C GLU A 368 -24.71 -15.03 -3.45
N ASN A 369 -24.47 -13.88 -2.80
CA ASN A 369 -25.54 -13.06 -2.22
C ASN A 369 -25.71 -11.68 -2.87
N TYR A 370 -24.77 -11.28 -3.74
CA TYR A 370 -24.61 -9.90 -4.24
C TYR A 370 -24.56 -8.84 -3.13
N ASP A 371 -24.20 -9.25 -1.92
CA ASP A 371 -24.03 -8.40 -0.75
C ASP A 371 -22.86 -8.92 0.09
N LEU A 372 -21.89 -8.03 0.35
CA LEU A 372 -20.76 -8.34 1.21
C LEU A 372 -20.98 -7.85 2.66
N LYS A 373 -21.89 -6.89 2.85
CA LYS A 373 -22.12 -6.24 4.14
C LYS A 373 -22.64 -7.21 5.19
N GLY A 374 -23.57 -8.11 4.82
CA GLY A 374 -24.04 -9.16 5.72
C GLY A 374 -22.91 -10.04 6.26
N TYR A 375 -21.97 -10.44 5.41
CA TYR A 375 -20.83 -11.27 5.82
C TYR A 375 -19.82 -10.49 6.69
N ILE A 376 -19.48 -9.26 6.30
CA ILE A 376 -18.44 -8.47 6.97
C ILE A 376 -18.95 -7.87 8.29
N SER A 377 -20.21 -7.49 8.38
CA SER A 377 -20.77 -6.90 9.62
C SER A 377 -20.79 -7.88 10.79
N GLU A 378 -20.70 -9.20 10.53
CA GLU A 378 -20.66 -10.22 11.57
C GLU A 378 -19.30 -10.32 12.29
N LYS A 379 -18.23 -9.76 11.71
CA LYS A 379 -16.87 -9.82 12.25
C LYS A 379 -16.77 -9.06 13.58
N THR A 380 -16.22 -9.70 14.60
CA THR A 380 -16.15 -9.15 15.98
C THR A 380 -15.53 -7.74 16.01
N MET A 381 -14.42 -7.52 15.29
CA MET A 381 -13.75 -6.22 15.24
C MET A 381 -14.67 -5.09 14.78
N LEU A 382 -15.58 -5.37 13.84
CA LEU A 382 -16.49 -4.39 13.25
C LEU A 382 -17.72 -4.15 14.13
N LYS A 383 -18.09 -5.11 14.98
CA LYS A 383 -19.06 -4.93 16.07
C LYS A 383 -18.45 -4.11 17.21
N ASP A 384 -17.19 -4.35 17.54
CA ASP A 384 -16.45 -3.64 18.59
C ASP A 384 -16.16 -2.17 18.21
N ASP A 385 -16.01 -1.88 16.92
CA ASP A 385 -15.83 -0.52 16.39
C ASP A 385 -16.78 -0.23 15.21
N PRO A 386 -18.06 0.10 15.49
CA PRO A 386 -19.07 0.37 14.47
C PRO A 386 -18.72 1.56 13.56
N THR A 387 -17.80 2.43 13.99
CA THR A 387 -17.38 3.59 13.19
C THR A 387 -16.62 3.18 11.94
N ILE A 388 -15.94 2.02 11.97
CA ILE A 388 -15.30 1.45 10.79
C ILE A 388 -16.38 0.95 9.83
N THR A 389 -17.35 0.18 10.33
CA THR A 389 -18.46 -0.38 9.54
C THR A 389 -19.24 0.70 8.80
N SER A 390 -19.62 1.77 9.50
CA SER A 390 -20.33 2.90 8.87
C SER A 390 -19.46 3.53 7.77
N GLN A 391 -18.16 3.71 8.03
CA GLN A 391 -17.26 4.32 7.07
C GLN A 391 -16.87 3.44 5.89
N ILE A 392 -17.12 2.13 5.91
CA ILE A 392 -16.84 1.25 4.76
C ILE A 392 -18.11 0.95 3.95
N PHE A 393 -19.29 0.93 4.58
CA PHE A 393 -20.60 0.64 3.96
C PHE A 393 -21.53 1.85 3.80
N GLU A 394 -21.09 3.07 4.10
CA GLU A 394 -21.81 4.27 3.70
C GLU A 394 -21.57 4.54 2.20
N GLN A 395 -22.46 4.02 1.36
CA GLN A 395 -22.78 4.56 0.04
C GLN A 395 -24.29 4.82 -0.05
N LYS A 396 -24.64 5.90 -0.78
CA LYS A 396 -26.00 6.44 -0.98
C LYS A 396 -26.68 7.00 0.28
N SER A 397 -26.08 8.02 0.92
CA SER A 397 -26.98 9.15 1.25
C SER A 397 -27.53 9.61 -0.09
N LYS A 398 -28.83 9.43 -0.29
CA LYS A 398 -29.60 10.02 -1.38
C LYS A 398 -29.19 11.49 -1.54
N PHE A 399 -28.20 11.78 -2.37
CA PHE A 399 -28.29 12.96 -3.19
C PHE A 399 -29.38 12.62 -4.22
N LYS A 400 -30.64 12.65 -3.76
CA LYS A 400 -31.63 13.34 -4.58
C LYS A 400 -30.92 14.64 -4.90
N GLU A 401 -30.85 15.00 -6.18
CA GLU A 401 -30.69 16.39 -6.55
C GLU A 401 -31.77 17.13 -5.75
N THR A 402 -31.42 17.65 -4.58
CA THR A 402 -32.24 18.65 -3.92
C THR A 402 -32.06 19.83 -4.83
N SER A 403 -33.02 19.97 -5.73
CA SER A 403 -33.16 21.17 -6.53
C SER A 403 -33.19 22.35 -5.56
N LEU A 404 -32.62 23.49 -5.94
CA LEU A 404 -32.80 24.73 -5.20
C LEU A 404 -34.29 25.08 -4.98
N LEU A 405 -35.18 24.49 -5.79
CA LEU A 405 -36.64 24.57 -5.66
C LEU A 405 -37.22 23.78 -4.48
N ASP A 406 -36.49 22.82 -3.89
CA ASP A 406 -36.94 22.08 -2.70
C ASP A 406 -36.76 22.89 -1.40
N PHE A 407 -36.12 24.06 -1.49
CA PHE A 407 -35.86 24.99 -0.37
C PHE A 407 -36.62 26.32 -0.50
N LEU A 408 -37.48 26.45 -1.52
CA LEU A 408 -38.41 27.57 -1.72
C LEU A 408 -39.84 27.10 -1.44
#